data_AF-A0A6B8MW75-F1
#
_entry.id   AF-A0A6B8MW75-F1
#
_cell.length_a   1.000
_cell.length_b   1.000
_cell.length_c   1.000
_cell.angle_alpha   90.00
_cell.angle_beta   90.00
_cell.angle_gamma   90.00
#
_symmetry.space_group_name_H-M   'P 1'
#
loop_
_entity.id
_entity.type
_entity.pdbx_description
1 polymer ?
#
loop_
_entity_poly.entity_id
_entity_poly.type
_entity_poly.pdbx_seq_one_letter_code
_entity_poly.pdbx_strand_id
1 'polypeptide(L)'
;MIVPVQFSTLPVTPWKNGAGETREIVSIPSPDAPFIWRASIATLENDGPFSLFPGVDRVITLLEGQPLWLRGDNIAQRLELWQPWAFAGEWPLASEGISGRGLDFNIMTQRSRARARVSVVTQRQRPGAEGIAWILQGHWLLADTVCVAGSGIWWQDEPPGELIPHAAHARLLLVEIERR
;
A
#
# COMPACT_ATOMS: atom_id res chain seq x y z
N MET A 1 16.83 0.05 9.83
CA MET A 1 16.72 -1.21 9.04
C MET A 1 16.08 -0.90 7.70
N ILE A 2 16.65 -1.42 6.61
CA ILE A 2 16.07 -1.36 5.25
C ILE A 2 15.89 -2.80 4.76
N VAL A 3 14.69 -3.13 4.28
CA VAL A 3 14.33 -4.51 3.89
C VAL A 3 13.78 -4.53 2.47
N PRO A 4 14.39 -5.29 1.55
CA PRO A 4 13.85 -5.47 0.21
C PRO A 4 12.58 -6.33 0.23
N VAL A 5 11.65 -6.02 -0.66
CA VAL A 5 10.42 -6.78 -0.86
C VAL A 5 10.20 -7.08 -2.33
N GLN A 6 9.71 -8.28 -2.62
CA GLN A 6 9.31 -8.73 -3.95
C GLN A 6 7.94 -9.38 -3.86
N PHE A 7 6.99 -8.99 -4.72
CA PHE A 7 5.61 -9.49 -4.68
C PHE A 7 5.54 -11.02 -4.70
N SER A 8 6.33 -11.65 -5.57
CA SER A 8 6.33 -13.11 -5.78
C SER A 8 6.87 -13.90 -4.59
N THR A 9 7.57 -13.26 -3.65
CA THR A 9 8.14 -13.92 -2.47
C THR A 9 7.32 -13.69 -1.21
N LEU A 10 6.31 -12.81 -1.25
CA LEU A 10 5.48 -12.52 -0.08
C LEU A 10 4.57 -13.71 0.25
N PRO A 11 4.41 -14.04 1.55
CA PRO A 11 3.52 -15.12 1.97
C PRO A 11 2.07 -14.78 1.64
N VAL A 12 1.34 -15.78 1.16
CA VAL A 12 -0.06 -15.65 0.75
C VAL A 12 -0.98 -16.08 1.88
N THR A 13 -1.91 -15.21 2.25
CA THR A 13 -2.98 -15.52 3.19
C THR A 13 -4.33 -15.42 2.48
N PRO A 14 -4.97 -16.54 2.13
CA PRO A 14 -6.31 -16.54 1.54
C PRO A 14 -7.33 -15.92 2.50
N TRP A 15 -8.31 -15.20 1.95
CA TRP A 15 -9.41 -14.70 2.75
C TRP A 15 -10.37 -15.82 3.12
N LYS A 16 -10.97 -15.74 4.32
CA LYS A 16 -11.93 -16.75 4.82
C LYS A 16 -13.15 -16.92 3.91
N ASN A 17 -13.55 -15.87 3.18
CA ASN A 17 -14.68 -15.89 2.26
C ASN A 17 -14.32 -16.37 0.84
N GLY A 18 -13.04 -16.67 0.57
CA GLY A 18 -12.56 -17.10 -0.74
C GLY A 18 -12.59 -16.01 -1.83
N ALA A 19 -12.90 -14.75 -1.49
CA ALA A 19 -13.06 -13.67 -2.47
C ALA A 19 -11.73 -13.04 -2.93
N GLY A 20 -10.60 -13.50 -2.36
CA GLY A 20 -9.27 -12.99 -2.64
C GLY A 20 -8.25 -13.48 -1.61
N GLU A 21 -7.10 -12.81 -1.59
CA GLU A 21 -5.95 -13.13 -0.75
C GLU A 21 -5.19 -11.85 -0.39
N THR A 22 -4.44 -11.90 0.71
CA THR A 22 -3.54 -10.82 1.12
C THR A 22 -2.11 -11.32 1.22
N ARG A 23 -1.19 -10.51 0.72
CA ARG A 23 0.26 -10.62 0.93
C ARG A 23 0.70 -9.48 1.83
N GLU A 24 1.03 -9.79 3.07
CA GLU A 24 1.56 -8.79 4.00
C GLU A 24 3.01 -8.45 3.63
N ILE A 25 3.32 -7.16 3.53
CA ILE A 25 4.70 -6.69 3.29
C ILE A 25 5.40 -6.52 4.63
N VAL A 26 4.75 -5.82 5.56
CA VAL A 26 5.27 -5.53 6.90
C VAL A 26 4.13 -5.13 7.83
N SER A 27 4.27 -5.47 9.10
CA SER A 27 3.41 -5.02 10.20
C SER A 27 4.29 -4.61 11.37
N ILE A 28 4.34 -3.30 11.66
CA ILE A 28 5.13 -2.77 12.76
C ILE A 28 4.35 -2.91 14.06
N PRO A 29 4.87 -3.62 15.07
CA PRO A 29 4.13 -3.93 16.29
C PRO A 29 3.85 -2.67 17.11
N SER A 30 2.75 -2.72 17.87
CA SER A 30 2.43 -1.74 18.91
C SER A 30 2.20 -2.49 20.24
N PRO A 31 2.56 -1.91 21.40
CA PRO A 31 2.33 -2.55 22.69
C PRO A 31 0.84 -2.81 23.02
N ASP A 32 -0.02 -1.88 22.60
CA ASP A 32 -1.43 -1.76 23.01
C ASP A 32 -2.38 -1.51 21.82
N ALA A 33 -1.93 -1.85 20.61
CA ALA A 33 -2.76 -1.88 19.40
C ALA A 33 -2.25 -3.02 18.49
N PRO A 34 -3.03 -3.49 17.50
CA PRO A 34 -2.58 -4.56 16.62
C PRO A 34 -1.27 -4.25 15.87
N PHE A 35 -1.06 -2.97 15.53
CA PHE A 35 0.13 -2.45 14.87
C PHE A 35 0.22 -0.93 15.05
N ILE A 36 1.40 -0.35 14.82
CA ILE A 36 1.55 1.09 14.56
C ILE A 36 1.16 1.38 13.11
N TRP A 37 1.74 0.62 12.19
CA TRP A 37 1.36 0.63 10.79
C TRP A 37 1.59 -0.73 10.12
N ARG A 38 0.84 -0.99 9.06
CA ARG A 38 0.86 -2.24 8.31
C ARG A 38 0.69 -1.96 6.83
N ALA A 39 1.57 -2.51 6.01
CA ALA A 39 1.49 -2.46 4.55
C ALA A 39 1.24 -3.85 3.98
N SER A 40 0.37 -3.93 2.99
CA SER A 40 -0.01 -5.19 2.35
C SER A 40 -0.46 -4.99 0.92
N ILE A 41 -0.48 -6.08 0.15
CA ILE A 41 -1.07 -6.13 -1.19
C ILE A 41 -2.21 -7.14 -1.18
N ALA A 42 -3.39 -6.73 -1.61
CA ALA A 42 -4.51 -7.64 -1.82
C ALA A 42 -4.61 -8.05 -3.28
N THR A 43 -4.98 -9.31 -3.53
CA THR A 43 -5.52 -9.72 -4.81
C THR A 43 -7.03 -9.55 -4.80
N LEU A 44 -7.54 -8.84 -5.80
CA LEU A 44 -8.96 -8.59 -6.03
C LEU A 44 -9.46 -9.54 -7.11
N GLU A 45 -10.36 -10.45 -6.75
CA GLU A 45 -10.95 -11.43 -7.68
C GLU A 45 -12.46 -11.34 -7.75
N ASN A 46 -13.11 -10.97 -6.64
CA ASN A 46 -14.57 -10.81 -6.57
C ASN A 46 -14.93 -9.58 -5.75
N ASP A 47 -16.11 -9.03 -6.05
CA ASP A 47 -16.75 -8.00 -5.23
C ASP A 47 -17.02 -8.51 -3.81
N GLY A 48 -16.88 -7.64 -2.82
CA GLY A 48 -17.10 -8.04 -1.44
C GLY A 48 -16.88 -6.92 -0.41
N PRO A 49 -17.34 -7.14 0.82
CA PRO A 49 -17.19 -6.17 1.90
C PRO A 49 -15.73 -6.08 2.34
N PHE A 50 -15.30 -4.86 2.67
CA PHE A 50 -14.03 -4.61 3.34
C PHE A 50 -14.18 -4.88 4.85
N SER A 51 -13.15 -5.46 5.45
CA SER A 51 -13.08 -5.61 6.91
C SER A 51 -13.02 -4.24 7.60
N LEU A 52 -13.74 -4.12 8.72
CA LEU A 52 -13.73 -2.93 9.57
C LEU A 52 -12.50 -2.91 10.47
N PHE A 53 -11.87 -1.74 10.57
CA PHE A 53 -10.74 -1.47 11.45
C PHE A 53 -10.95 -0.15 12.21
N PRO A 54 -11.71 -0.17 13.32
CA PRO A 54 -11.95 1.03 14.12
C PRO A 54 -10.65 1.69 14.61
N GLY A 55 -10.55 3.01 14.43
CA GLY A 55 -9.39 3.77 14.88
C GLY A 55 -8.14 3.65 13.98
N VAL A 56 -8.29 3.05 12.79
CA VAL A 56 -7.22 2.91 11.80
C VAL A 56 -7.50 3.81 10.61
N ASP A 57 -6.50 4.55 10.16
CA ASP A 57 -6.55 5.23 8.86
C ASP A 57 -6.00 4.30 7.78
N ARG A 58 -6.69 4.24 6.64
CA ARG A 58 -6.30 3.41 5.49
C ARG A 58 -6.05 4.28 4.28
N VAL A 59 -5.04 3.92 3.49
CA VAL A 59 -4.89 4.42 2.12
C VAL A 59 -4.75 3.23 1.20
N ILE A 60 -5.66 3.14 0.24
CA ILE A 60 -5.67 2.11 -0.80
C ILE A 60 -5.16 2.70 -2.12
N THR A 61 -4.45 1.91 -2.93
CA THR A 61 -4.01 2.29 -4.27
C THR A 61 -4.14 1.10 -5.20
N LEU A 62 -4.94 1.20 -6.26
CA LEU A 62 -5.03 0.15 -7.27
C LEU A 62 -3.69 0.05 -8.03
N LEU A 63 -3.04 -1.11 -8.00
CA LEU A 63 -1.76 -1.37 -8.62
C LEU A 63 -1.90 -1.96 -10.02
N GLU A 64 -2.86 -2.86 -10.18
CA GLU A 64 -3.15 -3.62 -11.40
C GLU A 64 -4.66 -3.90 -11.47
N GLY A 65 -5.20 -4.00 -12.69
CA GLY A 65 -6.60 -4.34 -12.94
C GLY A 65 -7.39 -3.18 -13.53
N GLN A 66 -8.68 -3.43 -13.74
CA GLN A 66 -9.62 -2.42 -14.23
C GLN A 66 -10.09 -1.50 -13.09
N PRO A 67 -10.47 -0.26 -13.38
CA PRO A 67 -11.06 0.63 -12.39
C PRO A 67 -12.32 0.01 -11.76
N LEU A 68 -12.44 0.12 -10.45
CA LEU A 68 -13.56 -0.42 -9.66
C LEU A 68 -14.11 0.64 -8.71
N TRP A 69 -15.22 0.34 -8.05
CA TRP A 69 -15.82 1.23 -7.06
C TRP A 69 -15.63 0.69 -5.64
N LEU A 70 -15.34 1.59 -4.71
CA LEU A 70 -15.60 1.37 -3.30
C LEU A 70 -16.86 2.12 -2.91
N ARG A 71 -17.87 1.38 -2.46
CA ARG A 71 -19.17 1.90 -2.05
C ARG A 71 -19.47 1.64 -0.59
N GLY A 72 -20.10 2.62 0.05
CA GLY A 72 -20.73 2.51 1.36
C GLY A 72 -21.74 3.65 1.50
N ASP A 73 -22.46 3.71 2.60
CA ASP A 73 -23.55 4.67 2.90
C ASP A 73 -23.70 5.84 1.92
N ASN A 74 -22.86 6.89 2.06
CA ASN A 74 -22.84 8.07 1.20
C ASN A 74 -21.53 8.21 0.41
N ILE A 75 -20.84 7.09 0.17
CA ILE A 75 -19.52 7.05 -0.47
C ILE A 75 -19.63 6.26 -1.76
N ALA A 76 -19.16 6.87 -2.84
CA ALA A 76 -18.95 6.21 -4.13
C ALA A 76 -17.59 6.67 -4.67
N GLN A 77 -16.52 6.00 -4.23
CA GLN A 77 -15.17 6.30 -4.71
C GLN A 77 -14.83 5.38 -5.88
N ARG A 78 -14.50 5.95 -7.04
CA ARG A 78 -13.87 5.19 -8.12
C ARG A 78 -12.38 5.07 -7.84
N LEU A 79 -11.86 3.84 -7.80
CA LEU A 79 -10.42 3.59 -7.74
C LEU A 79 -9.89 3.46 -9.16
N GLU A 80 -9.01 4.38 -9.51
CA GLU A 80 -8.25 4.37 -10.77
C GLU A 80 -6.82 3.88 -10.51
N LEU A 81 -6.15 3.38 -11.54
CA LEU A 81 -4.78 2.90 -11.43
C LEU A 81 -3.85 3.99 -10.85
N TRP A 82 -3.13 3.60 -9.80
CA TRP A 82 -2.11 4.39 -9.13
C TRP A 82 -2.61 5.70 -8.51
N GLN A 83 -3.90 5.77 -8.17
CA GLN A 83 -4.45 6.90 -7.44
C GLN A 83 -4.70 6.50 -5.98
N PRO A 84 -3.88 7.00 -5.04
CA PRO A 84 -4.11 6.74 -3.62
C PRO A 84 -5.40 7.39 -3.14
N TRP A 85 -6.19 6.64 -2.38
CA TRP A 85 -7.39 7.16 -1.74
C TRP A 85 -7.40 6.83 -0.25
N ALA A 86 -7.56 7.86 0.58
CA ALA A 86 -7.56 7.76 2.02
C ALA A 86 -8.98 7.66 2.57
N PHE A 87 -9.18 6.78 3.55
CA PHE A 87 -10.47 6.58 4.21
C PHE A 87 -10.29 6.05 5.63
N ALA A 88 -11.32 6.21 6.46
CA ALA A 88 -11.31 5.68 7.82
C ALA A 88 -11.63 4.17 7.79
N GLY A 89 -10.87 3.37 8.54
CA GLY A 89 -11.00 1.91 8.57
C GLY A 89 -12.33 1.42 9.12
N GLU A 90 -13.04 2.23 9.91
CA GLU A 90 -14.40 1.98 10.40
C GLU A 90 -15.50 2.18 9.36
N TRP A 91 -15.20 2.72 8.17
CA TRP A 91 -16.22 2.91 7.14
C TRP A 91 -16.66 1.56 6.53
N PRO A 92 -17.98 1.27 6.47
CA PRO A 92 -18.50 0.03 5.91
C PRO A 92 -18.49 0.10 4.38
N LEU A 93 -17.33 -0.16 3.78
CA LEU A 93 -17.14 -0.16 2.33
C LEU A 93 -17.23 -1.57 1.74
N ALA A 94 -17.64 -1.67 0.49
CA ALA A 94 -17.57 -2.87 -0.34
C ALA A 94 -16.99 -2.52 -1.72
N SER A 95 -16.25 -3.44 -2.32
CA SER A 95 -15.85 -3.34 -3.72
C SER A 95 -17.02 -3.70 -4.65
N GLU A 96 -17.15 -2.96 -5.74
CA GLU A 96 -18.10 -3.22 -6.82
C GLU A 96 -17.45 -3.05 -8.19
N GLY A 97 -17.77 -3.96 -9.11
CA GLY A 97 -17.34 -3.91 -10.50
C GLY A 97 -15.97 -4.53 -10.77
N ILE A 98 -15.50 -5.46 -9.93
CA ILE A 98 -14.30 -6.25 -10.21
C ILE A 98 -14.56 -7.15 -11.42
N SER A 99 -14.00 -6.74 -12.56
CA SER A 99 -14.05 -7.49 -13.83
C SER A 99 -12.66 -8.06 -14.16
N GLY A 100 -12.29 -9.13 -13.48
CA GLY A 100 -11.00 -9.80 -13.61
C GLY A 100 -10.04 -9.50 -12.47
N ARG A 101 -8.91 -10.24 -12.45
CA ARG A 101 -7.89 -10.13 -11.39
C ARG A 101 -7.31 -8.71 -11.34
N GLY A 102 -7.25 -8.15 -10.13
CA GLY A 102 -6.55 -6.91 -9.83
C GLY A 102 -5.67 -7.04 -8.60
N LEU A 103 -4.83 -6.03 -8.37
CA LEU A 103 -4.02 -5.90 -7.16
C LEU A 103 -4.23 -4.50 -6.57
N ASP A 104 -4.36 -4.41 -5.26
CA ASP A 104 -4.27 -3.14 -4.54
C ASP A 104 -3.14 -3.15 -3.52
N PHE A 105 -2.55 -1.98 -3.28
CA PHE A 105 -1.71 -1.71 -2.14
C PHE A 105 -2.57 -1.07 -1.06
N ASN A 106 -2.39 -1.51 0.18
CA ASN A 106 -3.08 -0.95 1.34
C ASN A 106 -2.07 -0.66 2.44
N ILE A 107 -1.98 0.61 2.84
CA ILE A 107 -1.28 1.05 4.05
C ILE A 107 -2.32 1.38 5.12
N MET A 108 -2.10 0.86 6.31
CA MET A 108 -2.95 1.03 7.48
C MET A 108 -2.12 1.63 8.60
N THR A 109 -2.58 2.71 9.24
CA THR A 109 -1.91 3.32 10.39
C THR A 109 -2.87 3.42 11.56
N GLN A 110 -2.43 3.03 12.75
CA GLN A 110 -3.19 3.30 13.97
C GLN A 110 -3.24 4.81 14.18
N ARG A 111 -4.43 5.40 14.04
CA ARG A 111 -4.65 6.85 13.96
C ARG A 111 -4.06 7.61 15.16
N SER A 112 -4.08 7.00 16.35
CA SER A 112 -3.52 7.60 17.56
C SER A 112 -1.99 7.60 17.62
N ARG A 113 -1.30 6.84 16.76
CA ARG A 113 0.16 6.60 16.83
C ARG A 113 0.94 7.07 15.63
N ALA A 114 0.30 7.11 14.46
CA ALA A 114 0.98 7.45 13.23
C ALA A 114 0.02 8.02 12.18
N ARG A 115 0.60 8.59 11.13
CA ARG A 115 -0.08 8.99 9.90
C ARG A 115 0.79 8.57 8.71
N ALA A 116 0.15 8.07 7.65
CA ALA A 116 0.80 7.83 6.37
C ALA A 116 0.62 9.03 5.43
N ARG A 117 1.70 9.47 4.80
CA ARG A 117 1.68 10.34 3.61
C ARG A 117 1.96 9.47 2.40
N VAL A 118 1.02 9.41 1.47
CA VAL A 118 1.10 8.53 0.30
C VAL A 118 1.13 9.37 -0.97
N SER A 119 2.09 9.11 -1.84
CA SER A 119 2.25 9.82 -3.10
C SER A 119 2.74 8.88 -4.20
N VAL A 120 2.34 9.17 -5.43
CA VAL A 120 2.95 8.57 -6.62
C VAL A 120 3.90 9.59 -7.23
N VAL A 121 5.17 9.22 -7.31
CA VAL A 121 6.26 10.12 -7.71
C VAL A 121 7.00 9.59 -8.94
N THR A 122 7.52 10.53 -9.73
CA THR A 122 8.34 10.26 -10.94
C THR A 122 9.73 10.86 -10.86
N GLN A 123 10.01 11.63 -9.81
CA GLN A 123 11.25 12.35 -9.60
C GLN A 123 12.03 11.74 -8.43
N ARG A 124 13.33 12.04 -8.36
CA ARG A 124 14.19 11.68 -7.22
C ARG A 124 13.53 12.09 -5.90
N GLN A 125 13.52 11.17 -4.94
CA GLN A 125 13.03 11.42 -3.58
C GLN A 125 14.14 11.20 -2.55
N ARG A 126 14.00 11.86 -1.40
CA ARG A 126 14.82 11.64 -0.21
C ARG A 126 13.88 11.53 1.00
N PRO A 127 13.34 10.32 1.27
CA PRO A 127 12.31 10.14 2.28
C PRO A 127 12.86 10.23 3.72
N GLY A 128 11.95 10.33 4.68
CA GLY A 128 12.23 10.27 6.11
C GLY A 128 12.66 8.89 6.62
N ALA A 129 12.69 8.73 7.95
CA ALA A 129 13.25 7.56 8.63
C ALA A 129 12.34 6.31 8.64
N GLU A 130 11.06 6.43 8.24
CA GLU A 130 10.13 5.29 8.20
C GLU A 130 9.23 5.36 6.97
N GLY A 131 9.06 4.24 6.29
CA GLY A 131 8.23 4.20 5.10
C GLY A 131 8.37 2.95 4.26
N ILE A 132 7.70 3.01 3.11
CA ILE A 132 7.77 1.99 2.08
C ILE A 132 7.76 2.64 0.70
N ALA A 133 8.58 2.10 -0.19
CA ALA A 133 8.71 2.49 -1.58
C ALA A 133 8.39 1.25 -2.42
N TRP A 134 7.33 1.33 -3.23
CA TRP A 134 6.88 0.24 -4.10
C TRP A 134 6.93 0.68 -5.57
N ILE A 135 7.65 -0.07 -6.41
CA ILE A 135 7.78 0.29 -7.82
C ILE A 135 6.48 -0.05 -8.56
N LEU A 136 5.86 0.98 -9.15
CA LEU A 136 4.67 0.85 -9.99
C LEU A 136 5.06 0.61 -11.45
N GLN A 137 6.09 1.31 -11.92
CA GLN A 137 6.52 1.25 -13.32
C GLN A 137 8.00 1.61 -13.48
N GLY A 138 8.66 0.95 -14.44
CA GLY A 138 10.04 1.23 -14.80
C GLY A 138 11.04 0.69 -13.79
N HIS A 139 12.23 1.30 -13.77
CA HIS A 139 13.33 0.94 -12.89
C HIS A 139 13.68 2.11 -11.98
N TRP A 140 14.03 1.80 -10.73
CA TRP A 140 14.48 2.76 -9.74
C TRP A 140 15.68 2.21 -8.97
N LEU A 141 16.61 3.07 -8.59
CA LEU A 141 17.64 2.76 -7.60
C LEU A 141 17.08 3.03 -6.20
N LEU A 142 16.99 1.98 -5.37
CA LEU A 142 16.57 2.04 -3.96
C LEU A 142 17.66 1.37 -3.11
N ALA A 143 18.24 2.10 -2.15
CA ALA A 143 19.31 1.59 -1.27
C ALA A 143 20.40 0.81 -2.05
N ASP A 144 20.97 1.48 -3.06
CA ASP A 144 22.03 0.95 -3.95
C ASP A 144 21.64 -0.25 -4.84
N THR A 145 20.36 -0.61 -4.88
CA THR A 145 19.85 -1.73 -5.69
C THR A 145 18.88 -1.24 -6.76
N VAL A 146 19.03 -1.71 -7.99
CA VAL A 146 18.06 -1.43 -9.06
C VAL A 146 16.85 -2.36 -8.91
N CYS A 147 15.69 -1.76 -8.65
CA CYS A 147 14.41 -2.43 -8.45
C CYS A 147 13.49 -2.22 -9.66
N VAL A 148 12.55 -3.16 -9.84
CA VAL A 148 11.58 -3.22 -10.95
C VAL A 148 10.15 -3.20 -10.42
N ALA A 149 9.16 -2.97 -11.30
CA ALA A 149 7.75 -3.08 -10.95
C ALA A 149 7.43 -4.40 -10.24
N GLY A 150 6.62 -4.33 -9.18
CA GLY A 150 6.30 -5.48 -8.33
C GLY A 150 7.32 -5.76 -7.21
N SER A 151 8.34 -4.92 -7.07
CA SER A 151 9.32 -4.95 -5.97
C SER A 151 9.40 -3.59 -5.27
N GLY A 152 10.15 -3.53 -4.17
CA GLY A 152 10.35 -2.32 -3.40
C GLY A 152 11.26 -2.50 -2.20
N ILE A 153 11.25 -1.51 -1.31
CA ILE A 153 11.86 -1.58 0.02
C ILE A 153 10.90 -1.01 1.07
N TRP A 154 10.96 -1.53 2.29
CA TRP A 154 10.45 -0.82 3.46
C TRP A 154 11.60 -0.55 4.43
N TRP A 155 11.46 0.49 5.24
CA TRP A 155 12.50 0.88 6.19
C TRP A 155 11.91 1.45 7.48
N GLN A 156 12.72 1.38 8.52
CA GLN A 156 12.45 1.91 9.85
C GLN A 156 13.73 2.40 10.51
N ASP A 157 13.64 3.40 11.39
CA ASP A 157 14.72 4.02 12.18
C ASP A 157 15.80 4.77 11.39
N GLU A 158 16.00 4.48 10.10
CA GLU A 158 16.97 5.14 9.24
C GLU A 158 16.44 5.30 7.80
N PRO A 159 16.69 6.45 7.13
CA PRO A 159 16.27 6.65 5.76
C PRO A 159 17.12 5.81 4.77
N PRO A 160 16.54 5.30 3.68
CA PRO A 160 17.24 4.48 2.68
C PRO A 160 18.16 5.25 1.74
N GLY A 161 18.47 6.50 2.06
CA GLY A 161 19.15 7.43 1.15
C GLY A 161 18.22 7.96 0.07
N GLU A 162 18.74 8.13 -1.14
CA GLU A 162 17.96 8.66 -2.27
C GLU A 162 17.27 7.55 -3.06
N LEU A 163 16.03 7.81 -3.47
CA LEU A 163 15.27 6.96 -4.38
C LEU A 163 15.31 7.60 -5.77
N ILE A 164 15.96 6.95 -6.74
CA ILE A 164 16.30 7.60 -8.02
C ILE A 164 15.63 6.87 -9.18
N PRO A 165 14.78 7.54 -9.99
CA PRO A 165 14.22 6.95 -11.20
C PRO A 165 15.29 6.81 -12.29
N HIS A 166 15.28 5.71 -13.03
CA HIS A 166 16.18 5.53 -14.19
C HIS A 166 15.61 6.14 -15.49
N ALA A 167 14.32 6.48 -15.53
CA ALA A 167 13.67 7.05 -16.70
C ALA A 167 12.50 7.97 -16.30
N ALA A 168 12.13 8.91 -17.17
CA ALA A 168 11.06 9.88 -16.91
C ALA A 168 9.66 9.25 -16.74
N HIS A 169 9.45 8.05 -17.29
CA HIS A 169 8.19 7.30 -17.15
C HIS A 169 8.18 6.38 -15.91
N ALA A 170 9.27 6.29 -15.17
CA ALA A 170 9.34 5.46 -13.99
C ALA A 170 8.44 6.06 -12.88
N ARG A 171 7.67 5.20 -12.22
CA ARG A 171 6.70 5.59 -11.18
C ARG A 171 6.92 4.77 -9.93
N LEU A 172 6.92 5.46 -8.80
CA LEU A 172 7.08 4.90 -7.46
C LEU A 172 5.88 5.29 -6.61
N LEU A 173 5.28 4.33 -5.92
CA LEU A 173 4.40 4.60 -4.79
C LEU A 173 5.27 4.77 -3.55
N LEU A 174 5.34 5.99 -3.04
CA LEU A 174 6.07 6.34 -1.83
C LEU A 174 5.10 6.58 -0.69
N VAL A 175 5.32 5.87 0.41
CA VAL A 175 4.62 6.05 1.68
C VAL A 175 5.64 6.46 2.72
N GLU A 176 5.43 7.61 3.33
CA GLU A 176 6.21 8.08 4.48
C GLU A 176 5.35 8.02 5.73
N ILE A 177 5.92 7.49 6.83
CA ILE A 177 5.22 7.33 8.10
C ILE A 177 5.68 8.42 9.08
N GLU A 178 4.71 9.20 9.56
CA GLU A 178 4.91 10.19 10.62
C GLU A 178 4.35 9.62 11.93
N ARG A 179 5.21 9.33 12.90
CA ARG A 179 4.78 8.93 14.25
C ARG A 179 4.17 10.11 15.01
N ARG A 180 3.28 9.82 15.95
CA ARG A 180 2.61 10.77 16.86
C ARG A 180 3.06 10.57 18.29
#